data_AF-A0A4Q5UXG0-F1
#
_entry.id   AF-A0A4Q5UXG0-F1
#
_cell.length_a   1.000
_cell.length_b   1.000
_cell.length_c   1.000
_cell.angle_alpha   90.00
_cell.angle_beta   90.00
_cell.angle_gamma   90.00
#
_symmetry.space_group_name_H-M   'P 1'
#
loop_
_entity.id
_entity.type
_entity.pdbx_description
1 polymer ?
#
loop_
_entity_poly.entity_id
_entity_poly.type
_entity_poly.pdbx_seq_one_letter_code
_entity_poly.pdbx_strand_id
1 'polypeptide(L)' 'HPEAASLEQVIAVPLLVKSFPSPTKRLIGNMSDTAQVLKGLHITKPIL' A
#
# COMPACT_ATOMS: atom_id res chain seq x y z
N HIS A 1 -13.93 -4.68 11.04
CA HIS A 1 -14.46 -3.92 9.90
C HIS A 1 -14.34 -4.72 8.59
N PRO A 2 -15.08 -5.84 8.41
CA PRO A 2 -15.18 -6.50 7.10
C PRO A 2 -15.71 -5.58 5.98
N GLU A 3 -16.51 -4.57 6.34
CA GLU A 3 -17.02 -3.54 5.44
C GLU A 3 -15.90 -2.77 4.71
N ALA A 4 -14.81 -2.44 5.41
CA ALA A 4 -13.66 -1.78 4.79
C ALA A 4 -12.96 -2.70 3.78
N ALA A 5 -12.87 -4.00 4.07
CA ALA A 5 -12.30 -4.98 3.16
C ALA A 5 -13.17 -5.16 1.90
N SER A 6 -14.50 -5.08 2.05
CA SER A 6 -15.43 -5.11 0.91
C SER A 6 -15.33 -3.84 0.05
N LEU A 7 -15.28 -2.66 0.69
CA LEU A 7 -15.12 -1.38 0.00
C LEU A 7 -13.80 -1.32 -0.78
N GLU A 8 -12.73 -1.85 -0.19
CA GLU A 8 -11.41 -1.92 -0.83
C GLU A 8 -11.20 -3.14 -1.73
N GLN A 9 -12.23 -3.96 -1.95
CA GLN A 9 -12.20 -5.19 -2.76
C GLN A 9 -10.98 -6.08 -2.42
N VAL A 10 -10.73 -6.29 -1.14
CA VAL A 10 -9.56 -7.01 -0.64
C VAL A 10 -9.67 -8.50 -0.94
N ILE A 11 -8.81 -9.01 -1.81
CA ILE A 11 -8.73 -10.43 -2.18
C ILE A 11 -7.63 -11.19 -1.43
N ALA A 12 -6.71 -10.48 -0.78
CA ALA A 12 -5.57 -11.05 -0.08
C ALA A 12 -5.18 -10.20 1.13
N VAL A 13 -4.68 -10.85 2.17
CA VAL A 13 -4.18 -10.20 3.39
C VAL A 13 -2.77 -10.72 3.71
N PRO A 14 -1.90 -9.89 4.32
CA PRO A 14 -2.10 -8.48 4.65
C PRO A 14 -1.94 -7.56 3.42
N LEU A 15 -2.69 -6.46 3.39
CA LEU A 15 -2.73 -5.50 2.28
C LEU A 15 -2.53 -4.08 2.79
N LEU A 16 -1.61 -3.34 2.15
CA LEU A 16 -1.42 -1.90 2.32
C LEU A 16 -1.94 -1.15 1.10
N VAL A 17 -2.75 -0.11 1.33
CA VAL A 17 -3.30 0.78 0.29
C VAL A 17 -2.79 2.20 0.53
N LYS A 18 -2.08 2.77 -0.45
CA LYS A 18 -1.72 4.19 -0.51
C LYS A 18 -2.68 4.88 -1.47
N SER A 19 -3.67 5.60 -0.93
CA SER A 19 -4.73 6.27 -1.70
C SER A 19 -4.35 7.65 -2.24
N PHE A 20 -3.37 8.33 -1.63
CA PHE A 20 -2.91 9.65 -2.04
C PHE A 20 -1.38 9.79 -1.92
N PRO A 21 -0.71 10.61 -2.76
CA PRO A 21 -1.23 11.22 -4.00
C PRO A 21 -1.63 10.17 -5.03
N SER A 22 -2.53 10.56 -5.94
CA SER A 22 -2.92 9.71 -7.09
C SER A 22 -1.68 9.37 -7.93
N PRO A 23 -1.61 8.15 -8.53
CA PRO A 23 -2.60 7.07 -8.49
C PRO A 23 -2.48 6.18 -7.24
N THR A 24 -3.60 5.58 -6.82
CA THR A 24 -3.64 4.60 -5.73
C THR A 24 -2.65 3.46 -5.96
N LYS A 25 -1.86 3.11 -4.95
CA LYS A 25 -0.95 1.95 -4.95
C LYS A 25 -1.38 0.91 -3.92
N ARG A 26 -1.20 -0.37 -4.24
CA ARG A 26 -1.55 -1.52 -3.40
C ARG A 26 -0.33 -2.43 -3.24
N LEU A 27 -0.09 -2.94 -2.04
CA LEU A 27 1.01 -3.86 -1.74
C LEU A 27 0.52 -4.98 -0.83
N ILE A 28 0.65 -6.23 -1.27
CA ILE A 28 0.35 -7.42 -0.46
C ILE A 28 1.64 -7.89 0.20
N GLY A 29 1.57 -8.22 1.49
CA GLY A 29 2.71 -8.72 2.26
C GLY A 29 2.68 -8.26 3.71
N ASN A 30 3.70 -8.61 4.49
CA ASN A 30 3.78 -8.30 5.92
C ASN A 30 4.46 -6.95 6.23
N MET A 31 4.86 -6.17 5.22
CA MET A 31 5.58 -4.90 5.34
C MET A 31 6.89 -4.97 6.17
N SER A 32 7.54 -6.13 6.28
CA SER A 32 8.76 -6.25 7.10
C SER A 32 10.02 -5.64 6.48
N ASP A 33 10.07 -5.45 5.16
CA ASP A 33 11.17 -4.78 4.46
C ASP A 33 10.75 -3.38 4.00
N THR A 34 11.19 -2.37 4.74
CA THR A 34 10.86 -0.96 4.46
C THR A 34 11.35 -0.49 3.09
N ALA A 35 12.53 -0.93 2.64
CA ALA A 35 13.08 -0.48 1.36
C ALA A 35 12.21 -1.00 0.20
N GLN A 36 11.79 -2.27 0.28
CA GLN A 36 10.89 -2.88 -0.70
C GLN A 36 9.48 -2.27 -0.64
N VAL A 37 8.98 -1.95 0.55
CA VAL A 37 7.68 -1.26 0.71
C VAL A 37 7.72 0.12 0.03
N LEU A 38 8.72 0.94 0.32
CA LEU A 38 8.86 2.28 -0.27
C LEU A 38 8.98 2.21 -1.80
N LYS A 39 9.77 1.26 -2.30
CA LYS A 39 9.91 0.99 -3.74
C LYS A 39 8.57 0.60 -4.36
N GLY A 40 7.85 -0.36 -3.78
CA GLY A 40 6.54 -0.81 -4.27
C GLY A 40 5.47 0.29 -4.26
N LEU A 41 5.52 1.19 -3.29
CA LEU A 41 4.62 2.34 -3.20
C LEU A 41 5.05 3.56 -4.03
N HIS A 42 6.18 3.47 -4.75
CA HIS A 42 6.77 4.56 -5.52
C HIS A 42 6.97 5.82 -4.66
N ILE A 43 7.49 5.65 -3.44
CA ILE A 43 7.82 6.75 -2.55
C ILE A 43 9.32 7.02 -2.69
N THR A 44 9.67 8.10 -3.36
CA THR A 44 11.04 8.60 -3.42
C THR A 44 11.30 9.52 -2.24
N LYS A 45 12.55 9.59 -1.76
CA LYS A 45 12.94 10.63 -0.80
C LYS A 45 12.62 12.00 -1.42
N PRO A 46 12.10 12.97 -0.64
CA PRO A 46 12.00 14.34 -1.11
C PRO A 46 13.40 14.80 -1.53
N ILE A 47 13.51 15.38 -2.72
CA ILE A 47 14.69 16.17 -3.08
C ILE A 47 14.54 17.46 -2.28
N LEU A 48 15.43 17.68 -1.30
CA LEU A 48 15.56 18.96 -0.60
C LEU A 48 16.22 19.99 -1.52
#